data_AF-A0A087DJW4-F1
#
_entry.id   AF-A0A087DJW4-F1
#
_cell.length_a   1.000
_cell.length_b   1.000
_cell.length_c   1.000
_cell.angle_alpha   90.00
_cell.angle_beta   90.00
_cell.angle_gamma   90.00
#
_symmetry.space_group_name_H-M   'P 1'
#
loop_
_entity.id
_entity.type
_entity.pdbx_description
1 polymer ?
#
loop_
_entity_poly.entity_id
_entity_poly.type
_entity_poly.pdbx_seq_one_letter_code
_entity_poly.pdbx_strand_id
1 'polypeptide(L)' 'MPTYHYRCKNCNYDFTEQQSFSDDPITICPKCGEEQVRKVYSAVPIEFKGSGFYRTDGASKSK' A
#
# COMPACT_ATOMS: atom_id res chain seq x y z
N MET A 1 2.57 -12.39 -12.72
CA MET A 1 1.37 -11.86 -12.03
C MET A 1 1.77 -11.33 -10.67
N PRO A 2 1.28 -10.16 -10.24
CA PRO A 2 1.52 -9.66 -8.89
C PRO A 2 0.81 -10.54 -7.86
N THR A 3 1.42 -10.66 -6.67
CA THR A 3 0.78 -11.23 -5.49
C THR A 3 0.16 -10.10 -4.66
N TYR A 4 -1.02 -10.34 -4.12
CA TYR A 4 -1.68 -9.44 -3.20
C TYR A 4 -1.92 -10.14 -1.87
N HIS A 5 -1.66 -9.41 -0.79
CA HIS A 5 -1.97 -9.85 0.57
C HIS A 5 -3.37 -9.39 0.94
N TYR A 6 -4.13 -10.30 1.53
CA TYR A 6 -5.48 -10.07 2.02
C TYR A 6 -5.58 -10.47 3.49
N ARG A 7 -6.44 -9.77 4.24
CA ARG A 7 -6.78 -10.10 5.62
C ARG A 7 -8.27 -9.99 5.84
N CYS A 8 -8.87 -11.05 6.35
CA CYS A 8 -10.26 -11.04 6.80
C CYS A 8 -10.40 -10.28 8.13
N LYS A 9 -11.43 -9.44 8.26
CA LYS A 9 -11.73 -8.73 9.52
C LYS A 9 -12.48 -9.58 10.54
N ASN A 10 -13.18 -10.62 10.10
CA ASN A 10 -14.00 -11.46 10.98
C ASN A 10 -13.14 -12.50 11.72
N CYS A 11 -12.38 -13.30 10.97
CA CYS A 11 -11.58 -14.39 11.53
C CYS A 11 -10.08 -14.07 11.67
N ASN A 12 -9.66 -12.83 11.35
CA ASN A 12 -8.27 -12.37 11.33
C ASN A 12 -7.31 -13.20 10.47
N TYR A 13 -7.82 -14.04 9.58
CA TYR A 13 -7.01 -14.87 8.69
C TYR A 13 -6.33 -14.01 7.61
N ASP A 14 -5.00 -14.14 7.51
CA ASP A 14 -4.20 -13.56 6.45
C ASP A 14 -3.84 -14.62 5.40
N PHE A 15 -3.91 -14.22 4.13
CA PHE A 15 -3.58 -15.06 2.99
C PHE A 15 -3.00 -14.23 1.85
N THR A 16 -2.32 -14.91 0.94
CA THR A 16 -1.64 -14.29 -0.20
C THR A 16 -2.11 -14.98 -1.46
N GLU A 17 -2.63 -14.22 -2.42
CA GLU A 17 -3.13 -14.76 -3.68
C GLU A 17 -2.40 -14.10 -4.86
N GLN A 18 -2.15 -14.87 -5.92
CA GLN A 18 -1.71 -14.33 -7.21
C GLN A 18 -2.93 -13.84 -7.98
N GLN A 19 -2.93 -12.57 -8.36
CA GLN A 19 -4.08 -11.98 -9.06
C GLN A 19 -3.60 -11.03 -10.15
N SER A 20 -4.31 -10.99 -11.28
CA SER A 20 -4.03 -10.01 -12.32
C SER A 20 -4.45 -8.62 -11.87
N PHE A 21 -3.84 -7.59 -12.44
CA PHE A 21 -4.25 -6.20 -12.15
C PHE A 21 -5.67 -5.89 -12.63
N SER A 22 -6.12 -6.58 -13.68
CA SER A 22 -7.46 -6.40 -14.28
C SER A 22 -8.55 -7.23 -13.62
N ASP A 23 -8.23 -8.10 -12.67
CA ASP A 23 -9.20 -8.96 -11.98
C ASP A 23 -9.83 -8.22 -10.80
N ASP A 24 -11.12 -8.49 -10.54
CA ASP A 24 -11.86 -7.94 -9.41
C ASP A 24 -11.30 -8.44 -8.06
N PRO A 25 -11.14 -7.56 -7.06
CA PRO A 25 -10.55 -7.93 -5.76
C PRO A 25 -11.36 -9.00 -5.04
N ILE A 26 -10.66 -9.91 -4.36
CA ILE A 26 -11.28 -11.01 -3.61
C ILE A 26 -12.01 -10.44 -2.39
N THR A 27 -13.32 -10.59 -2.36
CA THR A 27 -14.19 -10.16 -1.25
C THR A 27 -14.46 -11.27 -0.25
N ILE A 28 -14.42 -12.54 -0.68
CA ILE A 28 -14.81 -13.71 0.10
C ILE A 28 -13.59 -14.32 0.80
N CYS A 29 -13.71 -14.58 2.11
CA CYS A 29 -12.65 -15.26 2.86
C CYS A 29 -12.73 -16.79 2.67
N PRO A 30 -11.64 -17.49 2.29
CA PRO A 30 -11.64 -18.94 2.10
C PRO A 30 -11.82 -19.74 3.40
N LYS A 31 -11.63 -19.11 4.56
CA LYS A 31 -11.73 -19.78 5.87
C LYS A 31 -13.12 -19.70 6.50
N CYS A 32 -13.81 -18.56 6.35
CA CYS A 32 -15.10 -18.32 7.00
C CYS A 32 -16.25 -18.02 6.03
N GLY A 33 -15.98 -17.89 4.72
CA GLY A 33 -17.00 -17.62 3.70
C GLY A 33 -17.59 -16.20 3.73
N GLU A 34 -17.07 -15.31 4.57
CA GLU A 34 -17.60 -13.97 4.78
C GLU A 34 -17.00 -12.95 3.80
N GLU A 35 -17.83 -11.99 3.37
CA GLU A 35 -17.48 -10.91 2.43
C GLU A 35 -16.74 -9.73 3.10
N GLN A 36 -15.95 -10.01 4.14
CA GLN A 36 -15.28 -9.03 4.99
C GLN A 36 -13.76 -9.12 4.86
N VAL A 37 -13.26 -9.17 3.62
CA VAL A 37 -11.83 -9.21 3.29
C VAL A 37 -11.33 -7.83 2.87
N ARG A 38 -10.17 -7.42 3.41
CA ARG A 38 -9.47 -6.20 2.98
C ARG A 38 -8.10 -6.54 2.41
N LYS A 39 -7.69 -5.80 1.39
CA LYS A 39 -6.32 -5.85 0.87
C LYS A 39 -5.37 -5.19 1.87
N VAL A 40 -4.30 -5.90 2.22
CA VAL A 40 -3.25 -5.41 3.10
C VAL A 40 -2.15 -4.85 2.23
N TYR A 41 -1.99 -3.52 2.27
CA TYR A 41 -0.87 -2.84 1.64
C TYR A 41 0.24 -2.71 2.67
N SER A 42 1.37 -3.37 2.43
CA SER A 42 2.58 -3.11 3.19
C SER A 42 3.11 -1.73 2.80
N ALA A 43 3.38 -0.88 3.79
CA ALA A 43 4.05 0.40 3.54
C ALA A 43 5.46 0.12 3.03
N VAL A 44 5.73 0.43 1.76
CA VAL A 44 7.08 0.43 1.23
C VAL A 44 7.84 1.66 1.77
N PRO A 45 9.09 1.50 2.23
CA PRO A 45 9.89 2.63 2.65
C PRO A 45 10.10 3.58 1.47
N ILE A 46 9.79 4.85 1.67
CA ILE A 46 9.97 5.89 0.65
C ILE A 46 11.39 6.42 0.83
N GLU A 47 12.23 6.27 -0.20
CA GLU A 47 13.60 6.77 -0.19
C GLU A 47 13.69 8.06 -1.02
N PHE A 48 13.92 9.19 -0.37
CA PHE A 48 14.14 10.47 -1.03
C PHE A 48 15.61 10.59 -1.49
N LYS A 49 15.91 10.16 -2.72
CA LYS A 49 17.22 10.43 -3.35
C LYS A 49 17.22 11.81 -4.02
N GLY A 50 17.36 12.86 -3.21
CA GLY A 50 17.54 14.23 -3.69
C GLY A 50 18.93 14.75 -3.34
N SER A 51 19.84 14.84 -4.31
CA SER A 51 21.10 15.57 -4.16
C SER A 51 20.81 17.07 -4.23
N GLY A 52 20.61 17.71 -3.09
CA GLY A 52 20.62 19.17 -2.97
C GLY A 52 19.24 19.83 -2.97
N PHE A 53 18.68 19.99 -1.78
CA PHE A 53 17.84 21.16 -1.49
C PHE A 53 18.75 22.40 -1.46
N TYR A 54 19.09 22.95 -2.62
CA TYR A 54 19.55 24.34 -2.66
C TYR A 54 18.34 25.22 -2.35
N ARG A 55 18.28 25.73 -1.12
CA ARG A 55 17.42 26.86 -0.78
C ARG A 55 17.98 28.11 -1.47
N THR A 56 17.70 28.23 -2.76
CA THR A 56 17.74 29.49 -3.50
C THR A 56 16.32 30.01 -3.61
N ASP A 57 15.83 30.65 -2.56
CA ASP A 57 14.83 31.70 -2.70
C ASP A 57 15.40 32.93 -2.02
N GLY A 58 15.75 33.91 -2.85
CA GLY A 58 16.35 35.15 -2.42
C GLY A 58 15.32 36.06 -1.75
N ALA A 59 15.75 36.69 -0.66
CA ALA A 59 15.30 38.04 -0.33
C ALA A 59 16.45 38.76 0.37
N SER A 60 17.17 39.56 -0.41
CA SER A 60 17.93 40.69 0.08
C SER A 60 17.04 41.60 0.92
N LYS A 61 17.36 41.83 2.20
CA LYS A 61 17.08 43.11 2.87
C LYS A 61 17.87 43.30 4.17
N SER A 62 18.90 44.12 4.03
CA SER A 62 19.46 45.13 4.94
C SER A 62 18.95 45.16 6.39
N LYS A 63 19.91 45.15 7.32
CA LYS A 63 19.97 46.13 8.41
C LYS A 63 21.42 46.45 8.74
#